data_AF-R7U3X5-F1
#
_entry.id   AF-R7U3X5-F1
#
_cell.length_a   1.000
_cell.length_b   1.000
_cell.length_c   1.000
_cell.angle_alpha   90.00
_cell.angle_beta   90.00
_cell.angle_gamma   90.00
#
_symmetry.space_group_name_H-M   'P 1'
#
loop_
_entity.id
_entity.type
_entity.pdbx_description
1 polymer ?
#
loop_
_entity_poly.entity_id
_entity_poly.type
_entity_poly.pdbx_seq_one_letter_code
_entity_poly.pdbx_strand_id
1 'polypeptide(L)'
;MLFSLSNVLHDTKLSLVIDGAVIDTVKSTTFLGVKIDNKLTFAEHLTQTCNKVSKSIGIIYKTSKIVNTATSIMLYDSLVLPYLT
;
A
#
# COMPACT_ATOMS: atom_id res chain seq x y z
N MET A 1 30.41 2.65 26.41
CA MET A 1 30.83 2.35 25.03
C MET A 1 30.28 0.98 24.67
N LEU A 2 29.15 0.93 23.96
CA LEU A 2 28.56 -0.29 23.43
C LEU A 2 28.39 -0.09 21.93
N PHE A 3 28.96 -1.03 21.19
CA PHE A 3 29.08 -1.03 19.74
C PHE A 3 27.72 -0.91 19.06
N SER A 4 27.49 0.22 18.37
CA SER A 4 26.52 0.32 17.29
C SER A 4 27.32 0.33 15.99
N LEU A 5 27.48 -0.84 15.37
CA LEU A 5 28.18 -0.98 14.09
C LEU A 5 27.49 -2.01 13.21
N SER A 6 26.26 -1.70 12.79
CA SER A 6 25.60 -2.45 11.71
C SER A 6 24.41 -1.67 11.16
N ASN A 7 24.69 -0.52 10.54
CA ASN A 7 23.77 0.05 9.56
C ASN A 7 24.47 0.71 8.37
N VAL A 8 25.77 0.44 8.19
CA VAL A 8 26.56 0.92 7.05
C VAL A 8 26.87 -0.27 6.15
N LEU A 9 25.83 -0.96 5.67
CA LEU A 9 25.96 -1.81 4.49
C LEU A 9 25.28 -1.06 3.36
N HIS A 10 26.09 -0.17 2.79
CA HIS A 10 26.14 0.21 1.38
C HIS A 10 24.85 0.09 0.57
N ASP A 11 24.34 1.25 0.17
CA ASP A 11 23.65 1.47 -1.11
C ASP A 11 24.64 1.19 -2.26
N THR A 12 25.08 -0.06 -2.42
CA THR A 12 25.84 -0.48 -3.58
C THR A 12 24.87 -0.52 -4.75
N LYS A 13 24.99 0.46 -5.64
CA LYS A 13 24.31 0.46 -6.94
C LYS A 13 24.72 -0.81 -7.69
N LEU A 14 23.93 -1.87 -7.55
CA LEU A 14 24.12 -3.14 -8.24
C LEU A 14 23.81 -2.91 -9.73
N SER A 15 24.83 -2.89 -10.57
CA SER A 15 24.65 -2.84 -12.03
C SER A 15 24.30 -4.24 -12.53
N LEU A 16 23.00 -4.52 -12.60
CA LEU A 16 22.49 -5.75 -13.23
C LEU A 16 22.50 -5.58 -14.75
N VAL A 17 23.18 -6.48 -15.44
CA VAL A 17 23.19 -6.55 -16.91
C VAL A 17 22.59 -7.89 -17.33
N ILE A 18 21.50 -7.86 -18.09
CA ILE A 18 20.89 -9.06 -18.69
C ILE A 18 20.87 -8.83 -20.21
N ASP A 19 21.42 -9.78 -20.97
CA ASP A 19 21.55 -9.72 -22.44
C ASP A 19 22.19 -8.42 -22.98
N GLY A 20 23.14 -7.87 -22.23
CA GLY A 20 23.82 -6.61 -22.58
C GLY A 20 23.03 -5.34 -22.25
N ALA A 21 21.80 -5.45 -21.72
CA ALA A 21 21.00 -4.33 -21.25
C ALA A 21 21.17 -4.10 -19.74
N VAL A 22 21.42 -2.85 -19.35
CA VAL A 22 21.50 -2.44 -17.93
C VAL A 22 20.09 -2.31 -17.37
N ILE A 23 19.82 -2.96 -16.24
CA ILE A 23 18.53 -2.90 -15.54
C ILE A 23 18.60 -1.85 -14.44
N ASP A 24 17.70 -0.88 -14.51
CA ASP A 24 17.52 0.11 -13.45
C ASP A 24 16.78 -0.51 -12.26
N THR A 25 17.36 -0.32 -11.07
CA THR A 25 16.73 -0.70 -9.81
C THR A 25 15.93 0.48 -9.26
N VAL A 26 14.65 0.25 -8.97
CA VAL A 26 13.76 1.25 -8.38
C VAL A 26 13.32 0.82 -6.99
N LYS A 27 13.17 1.79 -6.08
CA LYS A 27 12.75 1.53 -4.69
C LYS A 27 11.27 1.17 -4.57
N SER A 28 10.44 1.68 -5.47
CA SER A 28 9.00 1.40 -5.54
C SER A 28 8.56 1.49 -7.00
N THR A 29 7.70 0.57 -7.44
CA THR A 29 7.12 0.54 -8.78
C THR A 29 5.64 0.21 -8.71
N THR A 30 4.87 0.65 -9.71
CA THR A 30 3.45 0.31 -9.81
C THR A 30 3.27 -0.79 -10.84
N PHE A 31 2.72 -1.92 -10.43
CA PHE A 31 2.42 -3.06 -11.30
C PHE A 31 0.96 -3.47 -11.10
N LEU A 32 0.17 -3.49 -12.18
CA LEU A 32 -1.26 -3.81 -12.15
C LEU A 32 -2.07 -2.99 -11.12
N GLY A 33 -1.67 -1.73 -10.89
CA GLY A 33 -2.32 -0.84 -9.91
C GLY A 33 -1.90 -1.05 -8.46
N VAL A 34 -1.00 -2.00 -8.18
CA VAL A 34 -0.39 -2.21 -6.86
C VAL A 34 0.97 -1.54 -6.80
N LYS A 35 1.26 -0.81 -5.72
CA LYS A 35 2.60 -0.27 -5.47
C LYS A 35 3.45 -1.30 -4.73
N ILE A 36 4.49 -1.77 -5.40
CA ILE A 36 5.41 -2.78 -4.92
C ILE A 36 6.74 -2.08 -4.60
N ASP A 37 7.19 -2.19 -3.36
CA ASP A 37 8.49 -1.72 -2.93
C ASP A 37 9.55 -2.81 -3.07
N ASN A 38 10.81 -2.39 -3.15
CA ASN A 38 11.96 -3.29 -3.28
C ASN A 38 12.15 -4.23 -2.08
N LYS A 39 11.52 -3.94 -0.94
CA LYS A 39 11.52 -4.79 0.26
C LYS A 39 10.24 -5.62 0.39
N LEU A 40 9.32 -5.55 -0.57
CA LEU A 40 8.01 -6.24 -0.54
C LEU A 40 7.23 -6.00 0.76
N THR A 41 7.38 -4.83 1.37
CA THR A 41 6.59 -4.40 2.54
C THR A 41 5.20 -3.91 2.15
N PHE A 42 5.00 -3.51 0.90
CA PHE A 42 3.79 -2.88 0.36
C PHE A 42 3.31 -1.69 1.20
N ALA A 43 4.18 -1.08 2.00
CA ALA A 43 3.78 -0.10 3.01
C ALA A 43 3.06 1.12 2.41
N GLU A 44 3.55 1.59 1.25
CA GLU A 44 2.93 2.69 0.53
C GLU A 44 1.55 2.31 0.00
N HIS A 45 1.41 1.11 -0.58
CA HIS A 45 0.14 0.60 -1.06
C HIS A 45 -0.87 0.44 0.08
N LEU A 46 -0.45 -0.20 1.17
CA LEU A 46 -1.29 -0.40 2.36
C LEU A 46 -1.76 0.94 2.93
N THR A 47 -0.86 1.92 3.05
CA THR A 47 -1.21 3.27 3.52
C THR A 47 -2.28 3.90 2.63
N GLN A 48 -2.14 3.80 1.31
CA GLN A 48 -3.12 4.34 0.36
C GLN A 48 -4.47 3.62 0.45
N THR A 49 -4.47 2.28 0.54
CA THR A 49 -5.68 1.47 0.67
C THR A 49 -6.39 1.74 1.99
N CYS A 50 -5.67 1.73 3.12
CA CYS A 50 -6.20 2.07 4.44
C CYS A 50 -6.80 3.48 4.47
N ASN A 51 -6.15 4.46 3.84
CA ASN A 51 -6.68 5.82 3.75
C ASN A 51 -7.99 5.90 2.94
N LYS A 52 -8.12 5.13 1.85
CA LYS A 52 -9.38 5.03 1.09
C LYS A 52 -10.49 4.43 1.93
N VAL A 53 -10.22 3.28 2.56
CA VAL A 53 -11.16 2.57 3.42
C VAL A 53 -11.59 3.44 4.61
N SER A 54 -10.65 4.12 5.26
CA SER A 54 -10.93 5.00 6.41
C SER A 54 -11.90 6.14 6.05
N LYS A 55 -11.73 6.74 4.87
CA LYS A 55 -12.66 7.76 4.35
C LYS A 55 -14.05 7.16 4.11
N SER A 56 -14.14 6.00 3.48
CA SER A 56 -15.41 5.29 3.25
C SER A 56 -16.12 4.99 4.56
N ILE A 57 -15.41 4.47 5.57
CA ILE A 57 -15.97 4.19 6.90
C ILE A 57 -16.49 5.47 7.55
N GLY A 58 -15.74 6.57 7.48
CA GLY A 58 -16.19 7.87 8.00
C GLY A 58 -17.49 8.36 7.34
N ILE A 59 -17.62 8.19 6.03
CA ILE A 59 -18.84 8.52 5.27
C ILE A 59 -20.00 7.63 5.71
N ILE A 60 -19.78 6.32 5.83
CA ILE A 60 -20.80 5.36 6.27
C ILE A 60 -21.27 5.72 7.68
N TYR A 61 -20.34 5.99 8.61
CA TYR A 61 -20.66 6.37 9.99
C TYR A 61 -21.50 7.65 10.08
N LYS A 62 -21.21 8.65 9.24
CA LYS A 62 -21.98 9.89 9.23
C LYS A 62 -23.37 9.69 8.61
N THR A 63 -23.44 8.88 7.56
CA THR A 63 -24.67 8.64 6.79
C THR A 63 -25.62 7.67 7.48
N SER A 64 -25.10 6.74 8.29
CA SER A 64 -25.89 5.74 9.03
C SER A 64 -26.91 6.35 10.00
N LYS A 65 -26.74 7.62 10.38
CA LYS A 65 -27.71 8.36 11.20
C LYS A 65 -28.96 8.79 10.42
N ILE A 66 -28.92 8.71 9.09
CA ILE A 66 -29.96 9.24 8.18
C ILE A 66 -30.55 8.12 7.32
N VAL A 67 -29.73 7.13 6.93
CA VAL A 67 -30.18 6.02 6.08
C VAL A 67 -30.61 4.80 6.89
N ASN A 68 -31.39 3.91 6.27
CA ASN A 68 -31.80 2.66 6.92
C ASN A 68 -30.62 1.66 7.01
N THR A 69 -30.81 0.61 7.82
CA THR A 69 -29.78 -0.42 8.04
C THR A 69 -29.39 -1.14 6.74
N ALA A 70 -30.35 -1.42 5.87
CA ALA A 70 -30.10 -2.10 4.59
C ALA A 70 -29.18 -1.28 3.66
N THR A 71 -29.41 0.02 3.55
CA THR A 71 -28.56 0.95 2.79
C THR A 71 -27.18 1.08 3.45
N SER A 72 -27.08 1.08 4.77
CA SER A 72 -25.77 1.09 5.45
C SER A 72 -24.95 -0.17 5.13
N ILE A 73 -25.59 -1.34 5.09
CA ILE A 73 -24.96 -2.61 4.69
C ILE A 73 -24.52 -2.53 3.23
N MET A 74 -25.40 -2.09 2.32
CA MET A 74 -25.06 -1.91 0.90
C MET A 74 -23.88 -0.95 0.68
N LEU A 75 -23.78 0.12 1.47
CA LEU A 75 -22.64 1.04 1.41
C LEU A 75 -21.34 0.38 1.89
N TYR A 76 -21.41 -0.48 2.92
CA TYR A 76 -20.25 -1.26 3.36
C TYR A 76 -19.80 -2.26 2.27
N ASP A 77 -20.73 -3.00 1.70
CA ASP A 77 -20.47 -4.01 0.66
C ASP A 77 -19.89 -3.40 -0.62
N SER A 78 -20.29 -2.17 -0.97
CA SER A 78 -19.80 -1.49 -2.17
C SER A 78 -18.49 -0.73 -1.98
N LEU A 79 -18.24 -0.17 -0.79
CA LEU A 79 -17.13 0.77 -0.56
C LEU A 79 -15.97 0.20 0.25
N VAL A 80 -16.20 -0.83 1.05
CA VAL A 80 -15.21 -1.39 1.98
C VAL A 80 -14.85 -2.82 1.61
N LEU A 81 -15.84 -3.67 1.33
CA LEU A 81 -15.64 -5.09 1.02
C LEU A 81 -14.67 -5.35 -0.15
N PRO A 82 -14.64 -4.56 -1.26
CA PRO A 82 -13.70 -4.79 -2.37
C PRO A 82 -12.22 -4.65 -1.99
N TYR A 83 -11.91 -4.08 -0.83
CA TYR A 83 -10.54 -3.92 -0.33
C TYR A 83 -10.17 -4.99 0.71
N LEU A 84 -11.10 -5.85 1.12
CA LEU A 84 -10.94 -6.86 2.17
C LEU A 84 -11.09 -8.30 1.65
N THR A 85 -11.55 -8.48 0.41
CA THR A 85 -11.83 -9.78 -0.22
C THR A 85 -10.85 -9.99 -1.37
#